data_AF-A0A6L9ZCV4-F1
#
_entry.id   AF-A0A6L9ZCV4-F1
#
_cell.length_a   1.000
_cell.length_b   1.000
_cell.length_c   1.000
_cell.angle_alpha   90.00
_cell.angle_beta   90.00
_cell.angle_gamma   90.00
#
_symmetry.space_group_name_H-M   'P 1'
#
loop_
_entity.id
_entity.type
_entity.pdbx_description
1 polymer ?
#
loop_
_entity_poly.entity_id
_entity_poly.type
_entity_poly.pdbx_seq_one_letter_code
_entity_poly.pdbx_strand_id
1 'polypeptide(L)'
;MISKEAFEEKFKTMPWRRRQVLEAVVGGKTDEAIRDEVLKVNDKSSVRHHISNIYKDFDIEAIGYNCRWELVEIVNTYKPELVAKQVLTKYELSPRPRATQEIYIERPPVEARCYQEIVKPGALIRIKAPKRMGKTLL
;
A
#
# COMPACT_ATOMS: atom_id res chain seq x y z
N MET A 1 7.57 -7.36 2.64
CA MET A 1 6.65 -6.92 1.56
C MET A 1 7.07 -7.61 0.28
N ILE A 2 6.15 -8.32 -0.39
CA ILE A 2 6.38 -8.96 -1.70
C ILE A 2 6.80 -7.91 -2.73
N SER A 3 7.66 -8.25 -3.69
CA SER A 3 8.01 -7.37 -4.83
C SER A 3 6.86 -7.25 -5.83
N LYS A 4 6.81 -6.15 -6.60
CA LYS A 4 5.78 -5.94 -7.64
C LYS A 4 5.71 -7.10 -8.64
N GLU A 5 6.87 -7.58 -9.07
CA GLU A 5 6.99 -8.69 -10.04
C GLU A 5 6.44 -10.00 -9.45
N ALA A 6 6.82 -10.34 -8.22
CA ALA A 6 6.32 -11.54 -7.54
C ALA A 6 4.81 -11.47 -7.30
N PHE A 7 4.25 -10.28 -7.04
CA PHE A 7 2.81 -10.08 -6.96
C PHE A 7 2.12 -10.38 -8.31
N GLU A 8 2.65 -9.83 -9.41
CA GLU A 8 2.05 -10.03 -10.74
C GLU A 8 2.12 -11.49 -11.21
N GLU A 9 3.25 -12.17 -10.96
CA GLU A 9 3.37 -13.59 -11.27
C GLU A 9 2.40 -14.45 -10.45
N LYS A 10 2.31 -14.20 -9.14
CA LYS A 10 1.35 -14.88 -8.28
C LYS A 10 -0.10 -14.60 -8.70
N PHE A 11 -0.41 -13.37 -9.07
CA PHE A 11 -1.74 -12.99 -9.56
C PHE A 11 -2.10 -13.68 -10.89
N LYS A 12 -1.13 -13.91 -11.78
CA LYS A 12 -1.33 -14.64 -13.05
C LYS A 12 -1.47 -16.15 -12.84
N THR A 13 -0.69 -16.73 -11.94
CA THR A 13 -0.67 -18.18 -11.67
C THR A 13 -1.79 -18.64 -10.75
N MET A 14 -2.42 -17.72 -10.03
CA MET A 14 -3.52 -18.01 -9.09
C MET A 14 -4.73 -18.65 -9.78
N PRO A 15 -5.40 -19.63 -9.13
CA PRO A 15 -6.64 -20.21 -9.64
C PRO A 15 -7.74 -19.16 -9.88
N TRP A 16 -8.44 -19.27 -11.00
CA TRP A 16 -9.51 -18.35 -11.43
C TRP A 16 -10.51 -17.99 -10.30
N ARG A 17 -11.04 -18.99 -9.58
CA ARG A 17 -12.04 -18.74 -8.52
C ARG A 17 -11.48 -17.90 -7.37
N ARG A 18 -10.21 -18.14 -7.02
CA ARG A 18 -9.53 -17.41 -5.95
C ARG A 18 -9.27 -15.96 -6.38
N ARG A 19 -8.91 -15.76 -7.64
CA ARG A 19 -8.79 -14.43 -8.25
C ARG A 19 -10.12 -13.66 -8.23
N GLN A 20 -11.23 -14.30 -8.56
CA GLN A 20 -12.56 -13.66 -8.49
C GLN A 20 -12.91 -13.21 -7.06
N VAL A 21 -12.57 -14.02 -6.04
CA VAL A 21 -12.77 -13.64 -4.64
C VAL A 21 -11.90 -12.44 -4.27
N LEU A 22 -10.63 -12.42 -4.70
CA LEU A 22 -9.73 -11.28 -4.50
C LEU A 22 -10.29 -10.01 -5.12
N GLU A 23 -10.71 -10.06 -6.39
CA GLU A 23 -11.31 -8.93 -7.10
C GLU A 23 -12.60 -8.44 -6.41
N ALA A 24 -13.42 -9.35 -5.90
CA ALA A 24 -14.64 -9.01 -5.15
C ALA A 24 -14.35 -8.35 -3.78
N VAL A 25 -13.32 -8.82 -3.07
CA VAL A 25 -12.88 -8.24 -1.79
C VAL A 25 -12.39 -6.80 -1.99
N VAL A 26 -11.53 -6.60 -3.00
CA VAL A 26 -10.95 -5.28 -3.31
C VAL A 26 -12.00 -4.35 -3.95
N GLY A 27 -13.02 -4.92 -4.60
CA GLY A 27 -14.22 -4.23 -5.05
C GLY A 27 -15.18 -3.81 -3.92
N GLY A 28 -14.94 -4.25 -2.68
CA GLY A 28 -15.70 -3.83 -1.50
C GLY A 28 -16.94 -4.68 -1.18
N LYS A 29 -17.09 -5.86 -1.80
CA LYS A 29 -18.21 -6.76 -1.51
C LYS A 29 -18.10 -7.35 -0.11
N THR A 30 -19.26 -7.60 0.52
CA THR A 30 -19.32 -8.32 1.81
C THR A 30 -19.14 -9.83 1.59
N ASP A 31 -18.87 -10.57 2.68
CA ASP A 31 -18.75 -12.03 2.58
C ASP A 31 -20.06 -12.68 2.12
N GLU A 32 -21.22 -12.15 2.52
CA GLU A 32 -22.51 -12.67 2.05
C GLU A 32 -22.64 -12.48 0.53
N ALA A 33 -22.30 -11.29 0.02
CA ALA A 33 -22.34 -11.02 -1.42
C ALA A 33 -21.34 -11.89 -2.20
N ILE A 34 -20.14 -12.12 -1.67
CA ILE A 34 -19.14 -13.02 -2.30
C ILE A 34 -19.65 -14.46 -2.33
N ARG A 35 -20.28 -14.93 -1.24
CA ARG A 35 -20.87 -16.26 -1.16
C ARG A 35 -21.94 -16.44 -2.25
N ASP A 36 -22.88 -15.51 -2.34
CA ASP A 36 -24.08 -15.65 -3.17
C ASP A 36 -23.81 -15.35 -4.65
N GLU A 37 -23.04 -14.30 -4.95
CA GLU A 37 -22.85 -13.82 -6.32
C GLU A 37 -21.65 -14.46 -7.01
N VAL A 38 -20.54 -14.68 -6.28
CA VAL A 38 -19.25 -15.08 -6.87
C VAL A 38 -19.05 -16.58 -6.79
N LEU A 39 -19.14 -17.14 -5.57
CA LEU A 39 -18.84 -18.56 -5.37
C LEU A 39 -20.07 -19.46 -5.54
N LYS A 40 -21.28 -18.92 -5.35
CA LYS A 40 -22.57 -19.64 -5.37
C LYS A 40 -22.55 -20.87 -4.46
N VAL A 41 -22.13 -20.69 -3.21
CA VAL A 41 -21.96 -21.77 -2.22
C VAL A 41 -22.89 -21.53 -1.04
N ASN A 42 -23.32 -22.60 -0.38
CA ASN A 42 -24.26 -22.51 0.73
C ASN A 42 -23.64 -21.96 2.03
N ASP A 43 -22.32 -22.11 2.23
CA ASP A 43 -21.64 -21.75 3.48
C ASP A 43 -20.67 -20.56 3.32
N LYS A 44 -20.72 -19.64 4.30
CA LYS A 44 -19.81 -18.50 4.43
C LYS A 44 -18.38 -18.95 4.80
N SER A 45 -18.22 -20.13 5.39
CA SER A 45 -16.89 -20.67 5.73
C SER A 45 -16.01 -20.87 4.50
N SER A 46 -16.59 -21.20 3.34
CA SER A 46 -15.87 -21.34 2.07
C SER A 46 -15.22 -20.03 1.64
N VAL A 47 -15.90 -18.89 1.83
CA VAL A 47 -15.35 -17.56 1.53
C VAL A 47 -14.13 -17.29 2.41
N ARG A 48 -14.23 -17.55 3.72
CA ARG A 48 -13.12 -17.39 4.66
C ARG A 48 -11.93 -18.29 4.31
N HIS A 49 -12.19 -19.52 3.88
CA HIS A 49 -11.15 -20.44 3.47
C HIS A 49 -10.41 -19.94 2.20
N HIS A 50 -11.13 -19.43 1.21
CA HIS A 50 -10.52 -18.80 0.04
C HIS A 50 -9.67 -17.59 0.42
N ILE A 51 -10.20 -16.71 1.27
CA ILE A 51 -9.49 -15.54 1.78
C ILE A 51 -8.22 -15.96 2.52
N SER A 52 -8.27 -16.96 3.40
CA SER A 52 -7.09 -17.49 4.11
C SER A 52 -6.01 -17.99 3.16
N ASN A 53 -6.39 -18.71 2.10
CA ASN A 53 -5.45 -19.15 1.08
C ASN A 53 -4.84 -17.98 0.29
N ILE A 54 -5.59 -16.90 0.07
CA ILE A 54 -5.08 -15.68 -0.56
C ILE A 54 -3.96 -15.05 0.28
N TYR A 55 -4.10 -14.97 1.62
CA TYR A 55 -3.01 -14.47 2.48
C TYR A 55 -1.75 -15.33 2.35
N LYS A 56 -1.91 -16.67 2.31
CA LYS A 56 -0.78 -17.59 2.13
C LYS A 56 -0.13 -17.42 0.77
N ASP A 57 -0.92 -17.25 -0.29
CA ASP A 57 -0.39 -17.02 -1.63
C ASP A 57 0.47 -15.73 -1.65
N PHE A 58 0.04 -14.67 -0.98
CA PHE A 58 0.79 -13.40 -0.90
C PHE A 58 1.77 -13.30 0.26
N ASP A 59 2.00 -14.37 1.02
CA ASP A 59 2.93 -14.39 2.17
C ASP A 59 2.67 -13.25 3.16
N ILE A 60 1.38 -13.02 3.45
CA ILE A 60 0.92 -11.97 4.38
C ILE A 60 0.58 -12.62 5.72
N GLU A 61 1.22 -12.16 6.79
CA GLU A 61 0.83 -12.54 8.14
C GLU A 61 -0.52 -11.87 8.48
N ALA A 62 -1.57 -12.68 8.61
CA ALA A 62 -2.88 -12.18 9.00
C ALA A 62 -2.84 -11.75 10.48
N ILE A 63 -2.94 -10.44 10.75
CA ILE A 63 -2.96 -9.89 12.12
C ILE A 63 -4.38 -10.03 12.70
N GLY A 64 -4.84 -11.26 12.95
CA GLY A 64 -6.14 -11.53 13.58
C GLY A 64 -7.33 -11.70 12.61
N TYR A 65 -8.55 -11.54 13.13
CA TYR A 65 -9.78 -12.10 12.52
C TYR A 65 -10.42 -11.27 11.38
N ASN A 66 -9.97 -10.04 11.11
CA ASN A 66 -10.68 -9.08 10.25
C ASN A 66 -9.81 -8.35 9.20
N CYS A 67 -8.60 -8.85 8.96
CA CYS A 67 -7.54 -8.11 8.32
C CYS A 67 -7.62 -8.01 6.79
N ARG A 68 -8.73 -7.52 6.23
CA ARG A 68 -8.86 -7.25 4.78
C ARG A 68 -8.03 -6.04 4.31
N TRP A 69 -7.61 -5.18 5.23
CA TRP A 69 -6.95 -3.93 4.90
C TRP A 69 -5.56 -4.16 4.29
N GLU A 70 -4.81 -5.15 4.76
CA GLU A 70 -3.48 -5.53 4.25
C GLU A 70 -3.55 -5.98 2.79
N LEU A 71 -4.57 -6.77 2.45
CA LEU A 71 -4.82 -7.21 1.07
C LEU A 71 -5.14 -6.01 0.18
N VAL A 72 -6.02 -5.12 0.64
CA VAL A 72 -6.38 -3.90 -0.10
C VAL A 72 -5.17 -3.00 -0.28
N GLU A 73 -4.34 -2.82 0.74
CA GLU A 73 -3.13 -1.98 0.67
C GLU A 73 -2.11 -2.51 -0.35
N ILE A 74 -1.84 -3.82 -0.32
CA ILE A 74 -0.92 -4.46 -1.26
C ILE A 74 -1.44 -4.34 -2.69
N VAL A 75 -2.74 -4.61 -2.90
CA VAL A 75 -3.35 -4.49 -4.22
C VAL A 75 -3.36 -3.04 -4.69
N ASN A 76 -3.65 -2.07 -3.82
CA ASN A 76 -3.58 -0.64 -4.15
C ASN A 76 -2.16 -0.19 -4.52
N THR A 77 -1.15 -0.77 -3.89
CA THR A 77 0.26 -0.46 -4.16
C THR A 77 0.69 -0.93 -5.56
N TYR A 78 0.24 -2.11 -6.00
CA TYR A 78 0.71 -2.71 -7.25
C TYR A 78 -0.27 -2.60 -8.43
N LYS A 79 -1.57 -2.62 -8.16
CA LYS A 79 -2.67 -2.52 -9.14
C LYS A 79 -3.87 -1.73 -8.58
N PRO A 80 -3.74 -0.39 -8.46
CA PRO A 80 -4.82 0.46 -7.95
C PRO A 80 -6.09 0.44 -8.80
N GLU A 81 -6.00 0.07 -10.09
CA GLU A 81 -7.16 -0.02 -11.02
C GLU A 81 -8.24 -0.99 -10.55
N LEU A 82 -7.87 -1.99 -9.75
CA LEU A 82 -8.80 -2.99 -9.24
C LEU A 82 -9.49 -2.55 -7.94
N VAL A 83 -9.04 -1.46 -7.32
CA VAL A 83 -9.52 -1.01 -6.01
C VAL A 83 -10.66 -0.03 -6.14
N ALA A 84 -11.83 -0.40 -5.62
CA ALA A 84 -12.97 0.50 -5.60
C ALA A 84 -12.71 1.68 -4.65
N LYS A 85 -13.06 2.90 -5.09
CA LYS A 85 -12.88 4.13 -4.29
C LYS A 85 -13.53 4.05 -2.90
N GLN A 86 -14.66 3.34 -2.79
CA GLN A 86 -15.37 3.12 -1.52
C GLN A 86 -14.51 2.37 -0.49
N VAL A 87 -13.68 1.43 -0.96
CA VAL A 87 -12.79 0.63 -0.11
C VAL A 87 -11.63 1.48 0.39
N LEU A 88 -11.08 2.35 -0.47
CA LEU A 88 -10.04 3.31 -0.10
C LEU A 88 -10.51 4.25 1.01
N THR A 89 -11.72 4.81 0.88
CA THR A 89 -12.33 5.66 1.90
C THR A 89 -12.57 4.91 3.22
N LYS A 90 -13.03 3.65 3.14
CA LYS A 90 -13.31 2.82 4.32
C LYS A 90 -12.08 2.51 5.17
N TYR A 91 -10.93 2.30 4.53
CA TYR A 91 -9.69 1.93 5.22
C TYR A 91 -8.76 3.13 5.46
N GLU A 92 -9.23 4.35 5.21
CA GLU A 92 -8.41 5.57 5.26
C GLU A 92 -7.12 5.48 4.42
N LEU A 93 -7.09 4.51 3.50
CA LEU A 93 -6.11 4.36 2.43
C LEU A 93 -6.43 5.39 1.36
N SER A 94 -6.53 6.66 1.75
CA SER A 94 -6.37 7.73 0.78
C SER A 94 -5.04 7.42 0.09
N PRO A 95 -4.96 7.38 -1.25
CA PRO A 95 -3.67 7.31 -1.89
C PRO A 95 -2.88 8.43 -1.27
N ARG A 96 -1.84 8.10 -0.46
CA ARG A 96 -0.94 9.13 0.09
C ARG A 96 -0.67 9.98 -1.13
N PRO A 97 -1.08 11.25 -1.16
CA PRO A 97 -0.73 12.06 -2.29
C PRO A 97 0.79 12.04 -2.24
N ARG A 98 1.42 11.24 -3.11
CA ARG A 98 2.75 11.58 -3.61
C ARG A 98 2.54 13.02 -3.95
N ALA A 99 3.18 13.92 -3.21
CA ALA A 99 2.99 15.33 -3.39
C ALA A 99 3.28 15.58 -4.87
N THR A 100 2.23 15.66 -5.68
CA THR A 100 2.34 15.92 -7.13
C THR A 100 2.73 17.37 -7.35
N GLN A 101 2.80 18.13 -6.25
CA GLN A 101 3.22 19.51 -6.15
C GLN A 101 4.34 19.56 -5.11
N GLU A 102 5.40 20.27 -5.44
CA GLU A 102 6.46 20.62 -4.50
C GLU A 102 5.82 21.48 -3.40
N ILE A 103 5.69 20.92 -2.19
CA ILE A 103 5.27 21.66 -1.00
C ILE A 103 6.51 22.40 -0.48
N TYR A 104 7.03 23.31 -1.29
CA TYR A 104 8.17 24.15 -0.96
C TYR A 104 7.67 25.58 -0.71
N ILE A 105 8.03 26.12 0.44
CA ILE A 105 7.74 27.51 0.80
C ILE A 105 9.08 28.23 0.75
N GLU A 106 9.23 29.18 -0.18
CA GLU A 106 10.43 30.00 -0.29
C GLU A 106 10.65 30.83 0.99
N ARG A 107 11.91 30.90 1.44
CA ARG A 107 12.31 31.68 2.63
C ARG A 107 13.33 32.77 2.29
N PRO A 108 12.92 33.81 1.54
CA PRO A 108 13.76 34.99 1.37
C PRO A 108 13.92 35.74 2.71
N PRO A 109 15.09 36.36 2.99
CA PRO A 109 16.26 36.46 2.12
C PRO A 109 17.28 35.31 2.30
N VAL A 110 17.02 34.36 3.20
CA VAL A 110 18.01 33.34 3.60
C VAL A 110 18.39 32.46 2.42
N GLU A 111 17.41 31.95 1.69
CA GLU A 111 17.66 31.08 0.53
C GLU A 111 18.40 31.79 -0.59
N ALA A 112 18.02 33.04 -0.90
CA ALA A 112 18.71 33.85 -1.91
C ALA A 112 20.19 34.06 -1.58
N ARG A 113 20.52 34.34 -0.30
CA ARG A 113 21.92 34.44 0.16
C ARG A 113 22.64 33.10 0.06
N CYS A 114 22.00 32.01 0.46
CA CYS A 114 22.58 30.67 0.35
C CYS A 114 22.87 30.29 -1.12
N TYR A 115 21.95 30.55 -2.05
CA TYR A 115 22.19 30.28 -3.47
C TYR A 115 23.36 31.08 -4.03
N GLN A 116 23.48 32.37 -3.67
CA GLN A 116 24.61 33.20 -4.08
C GLN A 116 25.96 32.69 -3.54
N GLU A 117 26.00 32.21 -2.29
CA GLU A 117 27.23 31.69 -1.70
C GLU A 117 27.61 30.30 -2.21
N ILE A 118 26.64 29.41 -2.48
CA ILE A 118 26.89 28.03 -2.94
C ILE A 118 27.56 28.00 -4.33
N VAL A 119 27.29 28.98 -5.20
CA VAL A 119 27.90 29.04 -6.54
C VAL A 119 29.38 29.45 -6.50
N LYS A 120 29.84 30.08 -5.41
CA LYS A 120 31.24 30.52 -5.31
C LYS A 120 32.19 29.33 -5.14
N PRO A 121 33.34 29.33 -5.83
CA PRO A 121 34.36 28.29 -5.64
C PRO A 121 34.87 28.31 -4.20
N GLY A 122 34.97 27.13 -3.56
CA GLY A 122 35.37 27.00 -2.15
C GLY A 122 34.22 27.12 -1.14
N ALA A 123 32.97 27.18 -1.59
CA ALA A 123 31.81 27.14 -0.70
C ALA A 123 31.76 25.84 0.12
N LEU A 124 31.54 25.96 1.44
CA LEU A 124 31.45 24.83 2.37
C LEU A 124 29.99 24.55 2.73
N ILE A 125 29.48 23.37 2.34
CA ILE A 125 28.15 22.90 2.72
C ILE A 125 28.29 21.93 3.90
N ARG A 126 27.84 22.35 5.09
CA ARG A 126 27.86 21.47 6.28
C ARG A 126 26.52 20.75 6.46
N ILE A 127 26.48 19.48 6.06
CA ILE A 127 25.35 18.60 6.35
C ILE A 127 25.45 18.14 7.81
N LYS A 128 24.42 18.41 8.62
CA LYS A 128 24.38 18.03 10.03
C LYS A 128 23.16 17.17 10.32
N ALA A 129 23.38 15.99 10.89
CA ALA A 129 22.31 15.15 11.40
C ALA A 129 21.65 15.77 12.65
N PRO A 130 20.37 15.47 12.94
CA PRO A 130 19.72 15.86 14.18
C PRO A 130 20.50 15.40 15.41
N LYS A 131 20.40 16.17 16.51
CA LYS A 131 20.95 15.73 17.80
C LYS A 131 20.26 14.41 18.19
N ARG A 132 21.03 13.44 18.73
CA ARG A 132 20.56 12.09 19.13
C ARG A 132 20.20 11.13 17.99
N MET A 133 20.77 11.30 16.79
CA MET A 133 20.77 10.23 15.77
C MET A 133 22.11 9.48 15.78
N GLY A 134 22.05 8.26 16.29
CA GLY A 134 23.11 7.25 16.40
C GLY A 134 22.47 6.02 17.03
N LYS A 135 22.90 4.80 16.67
CA LYS A 135 22.31 3.55 17.18
C LYS A 135 22.25 3.60 18.71
N THR A 136 21.06 3.76 19.27
CA THR A 136 20.80 3.37 20.66
C THR A 136 20.35 1.91 20.56
N LEU A 137 21.30 1.03 20.32
CA LEU A 137 21.13 -0.41 20.49
C LEU A 137 22.04 -0.77 21.66
N LEU A 138 21.42 -0.96 22.83
CA LEU A 138 22.01 -1.59 23.99
C LEU A 138 21.44 -3.01 24.07
#